data_AF-A0A5C5RZT6-F1
#
_entry.id   AF-A0A5C5RZT6-F1
#
_cell.length_a   1.000
_cell.length_b   1.000
_cell.length_c   1.000
_cell.angle_alpha   90.00
_cell.angle_beta   90.00
_cell.angle_gamma   90.00
#
_symmetry.space_group_name_H-M   'P 1'
#
loop_
_entity.id
_entity.type
_entity.pdbx_description
1 polymer ?
#
loop_
_entity_poly.entity_id
_entity_poly.type
_entity_poly.pdbx_seq_one_letter_code
_entity_poly.pdbx_strand_id
1 'polypeptide(L)'
;MTGHGDPSVRLRDRRPLAAADVGFLIGSIAPAVDARGRAGTPHGRISPAALSIDPAGNPQLIDVSDSDEAVIYAAPEIRDTGLITGQSEVYSLGNTTYTLLTGHPPNPYGFATVRRDRPDLGPGVDGVLLQATARSPELRFATATEFATALSEALDQPVHASTIPVRSPAPAPEPELVVPAPAARAAPDPRRRFELPEAALPIVFLLLIVLAAAGFMALFLSGS
;
A
#
# COMPACT_ATOMS: atom_id res chain seq x y z
N MET A 1 -19.13 -32.64 18.98
CA MET A 1 -19.37 -31.32 18.37
C MET A 1 -18.61 -31.31 17.05
N THR A 2 -19.32 -31.55 15.96
CA THR A 2 -18.77 -31.71 14.61
C THR A 2 -18.37 -30.35 14.05
N GLY A 3 -17.07 -30.10 13.91
CA GLY A 3 -16.56 -29.01 13.08
C GLY A 3 -16.86 -29.32 11.62
N HIS A 4 -17.89 -28.70 11.06
CA HIS A 4 -18.00 -28.55 9.63
C HIS A 4 -16.82 -27.67 9.20
N GLY A 5 -15.79 -28.30 8.62
CA GLY A 5 -14.73 -27.56 7.95
C GLY A 5 -15.39 -26.71 6.87
N ASP A 6 -15.18 -25.40 6.95
CA ASP A 6 -15.60 -24.46 5.93
C ASP A 6 -14.93 -24.89 4.60
N PRO A 7 -15.69 -25.35 3.59
CA PRO A 7 -15.13 -25.85 2.33
C PRO A 7 -14.62 -24.72 1.42
N SER A 8 -14.60 -23.47 1.90
CA SER A 8 -14.18 -22.33 1.13
C SER A 8 -12.65 -22.20 1.04
N VAL A 9 -12.16 -21.96 -0.18
CA VAL A 9 -10.72 -21.81 -0.44
C VAL A 9 -10.32 -20.37 -0.15
N ARG A 10 -9.54 -20.17 0.91
CA ARG A 10 -8.94 -18.87 1.23
C ARG A 10 -7.71 -18.65 0.37
N LEU A 11 -7.62 -17.48 -0.26
CA LEU A 11 -6.44 -17.05 -1.02
C LEU A 11 -5.33 -16.59 -0.06
N ARG A 12 -4.77 -17.54 0.71
CA ARG A 12 -3.61 -17.32 1.60
C ARG A 12 -2.28 -17.68 0.94
N ASP A 13 -2.33 -18.54 -0.08
CA ASP A 13 -1.17 -18.87 -0.90
C ASP A 13 -0.81 -17.65 -1.74
N ARG A 14 0.35 -17.05 -1.50
CA ARG A 14 0.91 -15.91 -2.25
C ARG A 14 1.37 -16.29 -3.66
N ARG A 15 0.74 -17.27 -4.29
CA ARG A 15 1.01 -17.60 -5.69
C ARG A 15 0.27 -16.60 -6.58
N PRO A 16 0.94 -16.00 -7.58
CA PRO A 16 0.27 -15.15 -8.56
C PRO A 16 -0.91 -15.89 -9.21
N LEU A 17 -2.04 -15.21 -9.32
CA LEU A 17 -3.21 -15.70 -10.05
C LEU A 17 -3.17 -15.26 -11.52
N ALA A 18 -3.90 -15.97 -12.37
CA ALA A 18 -4.06 -15.56 -13.76
C ALA A 18 -4.81 -14.22 -13.84
N ALA A 19 -4.49 -13.42 -14.85
CA ALA A 19 -5.09 -12.10 -15.04
C ALA A 19 -6.63 -12.18 -15.09
N ALA A 20 -7.16 -13.15 -15.85
CA ALA A 20 -8.60 -13.39 -15.98
C ALA A 20 -9.26 -13.74 -14.64
N ASP A 21 -8.61 -14.57 -13.81
CA ASP A 21 -9.13 -14.96 -12.50
C ASP A 21 -9.18 -13.77 -11.55
N VAL A 22 -8.16 -12.91 -11.57
CA VAL A 22 -8.15 -11.66 -10.78
C VAL A 22 -9.25 -10.72 -11.26
N GLY A 23 -9.40 -10.52 -12.57
CA GLY A 23 -10.48 -9.70 -13.13
C GLY A 23 -11.86 -10.18 -12.70
N PHE A 24 -12.12 -11.49 -12.83
CA PHE A 24 -13.39 -12.12 -12.40
C PHE A 24 -13.64 -11.94 -10.90
N LEU A 25 -12.63 -12.20 -10.07
CA LEU A 25 -12.70 -12.10 -8.62
C LEU A 25 -13.00 -10.66 -8.18
N ILE A 26 -12.22 -9.69 -8.65
CA ILE A 26 -12.39 -8.27 -8.28
C ILE A 26 -13.71 -7.72 -8.81
N GLY A 27 -14.09 -8.06 -10.04
CA GLY A 27 -15.38 -7.68 -10.62
C GLY A 27 -16.58 -8.19 -9.82
N SER A 28 -16.50 -9.41 -9.28
CA SER A 28 -17.57 -10.02 -8.48
C SER A 28 -17.64 -9.45 -7.06
N ILE A 29 -16.50 -9.04 -6.47
CA ILE A 29 -16.41 -8.54 -5.10
C ILE A 29 -16.76 -7.05 -5.00
N ALA A 30 -16.41 -6.25 -6.01
CA ALA A 30 -16.58 -4.80 -5.98
C ALA A 30 -18.01 -4.32 -5.63
N PRO A 31 -19.10 -4.90 -6.19
CA PRO A 31 -20.45 -4.51 -5.80
C PRO A 31 -20.76 -4.75 -4.31
N ALA A 32 -20.20 -5.81 -3.72
CA ALA A 32 -20.37 -6.12 -2.30
C ALA A 32 -19.62 -5.12 -1.40
N VAL A 33 -18.45 -4.65 -1.83
CA VAL A 33 -17.69 -3.56 -1.18
C VAL A 33 -18.51 -2.28 -1.18
N ASP A 34 -19.01 -1.85 -2.34
CA ASP A 34 -19.83 -0.64 -2.46
C ASP A 34 -21.13 -0.73 -1.64
N ALA A 35 -21.74 -1.92 -1.59
CA ALA A 35 -22.93 -2.16 -0.79
C ALA A 35 -22.67 -2.01 0.71
N ARG A 36 -21.55 -2.56 1.20
CA ARG A 36 -21.10 -2.41 2.59
C ARG A 36 -20.84 -0.95 2.95
N GLY A 37 -20.14 -0.22 2.09
CA GLY A 37 -19.91 1.22 2.27
C GLY A 37 -21.21 2.03 2.39
N ARG A 38 -22.18 1.79 1.48
CA ARG A 38 -23.50 2.44 1.52
C ARG A 38 -24.35 2.05 2.74
N ALA A 39 -24.19 0.83 3.23
CA ALA A 39 -24.88 0.33 4.42
C ALA A 39 -24.27 0.84 5.74
N GLY A 40 -23.16 1.57 5.70
CA GLY A 40 -22.45 2.04 6.89
C GLY A 40 -21.66 0.94 7.61
N THR A 41 -21.39 -0.17 6.94
CA THR A 41 -20.62 -1.31 7.45
C THR A 41 -19.44 -1.63 6.52
N PRO A 42 -18.53 -0.66 6.26
CA PRO A 42 -17.40 -0.92 5.38
C PRO A 42 -16.45 -1.97 5.99
N HIS A 43 -15.71 -2.69 5.15
CA HIS A 43 -14.76 -3.71 5.60
C HIS A 43 -13.47 -3.08 6.15
N GLY A 44 -12.91 -2.12 5.40
CA GLY A 44 -11.82 -1.23 5.80
C GLY A 44 -10.41 -1.77 5.63
N ARG A 45 -10.22 -3.09 5.56
CA ARG A 45 -8.89 -3.71 5.40
C ARG A 45 -8.97 -4.94 4.51
N ILE A 46 -9.47 -4.74 3.28
CA ILE A 46 -9.59 -5.82 2.31
C ILE A 46 -8.18 -6.32 1.99
N SER A 47 -7.97 -7.62 2.18
CA SER A 47 -6.73 -8.34 1.91
C SER A 47 -7.06 -9.64 1.17
N PRO A 48 -6.08 -10.37 0.59
CA PRO A 48 -6.33 -11.66 -0.04
C PRO A 48 -7.07 -12.65 0.87
N ALA A 49 -6.81 -12.63 2.19
CA ALA A 49 -7.48 -13.49 3.16
C ALA A 49 -8.97 -13.14 3.38
N ALA A 50 -9.41 -11.95 2.98
CA ALA A 50 -10.81 -11.53 3.00
C ALA A 50 -11.58 -11.98 1.76
N LEU A 51 -10.90 -12.52 0.75
CA LEU A 51 -11.50 -13.06 -0.46
C LEU A 51 -11.55 -14.58 -0.38
N SER A 52 -12.73 -15.14 -0.62
CA SER A 52 -12.96 -16.57 -0.60
C SER A 52 -13.76 -17.00 -1.82
N ILE A 53 -13.59 -18.25 -2.25
CA ILE A 53 -14.44 -18.89 -3.25
C ILE A 53 -15.27 -19.96 -2.53
N ASP A 54 -16.59 -19.88 -2.65
CA ASP A 54 -17.49 -20.88 -2.08
C ASP A 54 -17.50 -22.19 -2.90
N PRO A 55 -18.09 -23.30 -2.42
CA PRO A 55 -18.13 -24.56 -3.15
C PRO A 55 -18.87 -24.51 -4.50
N ALA A 56 -19.70 -23.49 -4.72
CA ALA A 56 -20.38 -23.27 -5.99
C ALA A 56 -19.52 -22.43 -6.97
N GLY A 57 -18.33 -21.99 -6.54
CA GLY A 57 -17.40 -21.21 -7.36
C GLY A 57 -17.63 -19.70 -7.29
N ASN A 58 -18.48 -19.22 -6.36
CA ASN A 58 -18.78 -17.79 -6.27
C ASN A 58 -17.77 -17.07 -5.36
N PRO A 59 -17.21 -15.95 -5.82
CA PRO A 59 -16.43 -15.07 -4.96
C PRO A 59 -17.25 -14.46 -3.82
N GLN A 60 -16.69 -14.47 -2.62
CA GLN A 60 -17.28 -13.87 -1.43
C GLN A 60 -16.28 -13.00 -0.68
N LEU A 61 -16.77 -11.85 -0.21
CA LEU A 61 -16.05 -10.99 0.73
C LEU A 61 -16.44 -11.40 2.15
N ILE A 62 -15.46 -11.95 2.88
CA ILE A 62 -15.66 -12.45 4.23
C ILE A 62 -15.05 -11.52 5.27
N ASP A 63 -15.65 -11.51 6.45
CA ASP A 63 -15.10 -10.84 7.62
C ASP A 63 -14.03 -11.74 8.25
N VAL A 64 -12.79 -11.27 8.20
CA VAL A 64 -11.65 -11.93 8.82
C VAL A 64 -11.28 -11.15 10.06
N SER A 65 -10.99 -11.86 11.16
CA SER A 65 -10.46 -11.23 12.37
C SER A 65 -9.24 -10.38 12.01
N ASP A 66 -9.23 -9.16 12.55
CA ASP A 66 -8.16 -8.19 12.35
C ASP A 66 -6.80 -8.86 12.56
N SER A 67 -5.99 -8.91 11.51
CA SER A 67 -4.66 -9.50 11.53
C SER A 67 -3.62 -8.42 11.26
N ASP A 68 -2.41 -8.59 11.81
CA ASP A 68 -1.28 -7.70 11.50
C ASP A 68 -1.01 -7.64 9.99
N GLU A 69 -1.34 -8.71 9.25
CA GLU A 69 -1.25 -8.74 7.79
C GLU A 69 -2.27 -7.84 7.12
N ALA A 70 -3.53 -7.79 7.58
CA ALA A 70 -4.55 -6.93 6.97
C ALA A 70 -4.20 -5.43 7.05
N VAL A 71 -3.44 -5.04 8.07
CA VAL A 71 -2.99 -3.64 8.26
C VAL A 71 -2.13 -3.14 7.10
N ILE A 72 -1.36 -4.01 6.43
CA ILE A 72 -0.49 -3.58 5.32
C ILE A 72 -1.29 -3.19 4.06
N TYR A 73 -2.53 -3.63 3.97
CA TYR A 73 -3.44 -3.30 2.86
C TYR A 73 -4.25 -2.03 3.11
N ALA A 74 -4.38 -1.63 4.38
CA ALA A 74 -5.20 -0.51 4.80
C ALA A 74 -4.72 0.82 4.19
N ALA A 75 -5.67 1.69 3.88
CA ALA A 75 -5.40 3.04 3.41
C ALA A 75 -4.66 3.87 4.47
N PRO A 76 -3.73 4.76 4.08
CA PRO A 76 -2.93 5.52 5.03
C PRO A 76 -3.80 6.37 5.97
N GLU A 77 -4.88 6.97 5.47
CA GLU A 77 -5.78 7.81 6.26
C GLU A 77 -6.55 7.05 7.36
N ILE A 78 -6.68 5.72 7.26
CA ILE A 78 -7.27 4.90 8.33
C ILE A 78 -6.40 4.94 9.57
N ARG A 79 -5.07 5.00 9.42
CA ARG A 79 -4.13 5.09 10.55
C ARG A 79 -4.19 6.46 11.22
N ASP A 80 -4.44 7.49 10.43
CA ASP A 80 -4.44 8.88 10.89
C ASP A 80 -5.76 9.27 11.56
N THR A 81 -6.88 8.81 11.00
CA THR A 81 -8.23 9.25 11.40
C THR A 81 -9.11 8.15 11.99
N GLY A 82 -8.78 6.88 11.74
CA GLY A 82 -9.64 5.73 12.04
C GLY A 82 -10.88 5.63 11.16
N LEU A 83 -11.13 6.60 10.28
CA LEU A 83 -12.33 6.63 9.44
C LEU A 83 -12.13 5.80 8.18
N ILE A 84 -13.07 4.89 7.94
CA ILE A 84 -13.12 4.08 6.72
C ILE A 84 -14.12 4.72 5.77
N THR A 85 -13.66 5.02 4.56
CA THR A 85 -14.50 5.56 3.48
C THR A 85 -14.54 4.59 2.30
N GLY A 86 -15.46 4.81 1.34
CA GLY A 86 -15.43 4.07 0.07
C GLY A 86 -14.08 4.16 -0.63
N GLN A 87 -13.43 5.33 -0.56
CA GLN A 87 -12.09 5.54 -1.12
C GLN A 87 -11.00 4.76 -0.38
N SER A 88 -11.16 4.54 0.93
CA SER A 88 -10.27 3.70 1.72
C SER A 88 -10.44 2.22 1.35
N GLU A 89 -11.67 1.79 1.05
CA GLU A 89 -11.95 0.44 0.56
C GLU A 89 -11.31 0.20 -0.83
N VAL A 90 -11.44 1.16 -1.76
CA VAL A 90 -10.78 1.13 -3.08
C VAL A 90 -9.27 0.95 -2.96
N TYR A 91 -8.63 1.68 -2.04
CA TYR A 91 -7.19 1.54 -1.79
C TYR A 91 -6.82 0.12 -1.35
N SER A 92 -7.57 -0.44 -0.38
CA SER A 92 -7.31 -1.78 0.12
C SER A 92 -7.56 -2.87 -0.93
N LEU A 93 -8.58 -2.70 -1.76
CA LEU A 93 -8.87 -3.58 -2.89
C LEU A 93 -7.80 -3.48 -3.99
N GLY A 94 -7.27 -2.28 -4.24
CA GLY A 94 -6.14 -2.05 -5.15
C GLY A 94 -4.86 -2.77 -4.69
N ASN A 95 -4.49 -2.64 -3.41
CA ASN A 95 -3.38 -3.38 -2.82
C ASN A 95 -3.59 -4.90 -2.85
N THR A 96 -4.82 -5.34 -2.59
CA THR A 96 -5.18 -6.76 -2.71
C THR A 96 -4.98 -7.27 -4.13
N THR A 97 -5.46 -6.50 -5.12
CA THR A 97 -5.31 -6.82 -6.54
C THR A 97 -3.83 -6.92 -6.93
N TYR A 98 -2.99 -5.99 -6.49
CA TYR A 98 -1.54 -6.04 -6.69
C TYR A 98 -0.95 -7.37 -6.16
N THR A 99 -1.29 -7.74 -4.92
CA THR A 99 -0.79 -8.99 -4.33
C THR A 99 -1.27 -10.22 -5.10
N LEU A 100 -2.53 -10.25 -5.54
CA LEU A 100 -3.07 -11.37 -6.30
C LEU A 100 -2.39 -11.53 -7.67
N LEU A 101 -2.04 -10.42 -8.33
CA LEU A 101 -1.38 -10.46 -9.63
C LEU A 101 0.10 -10.84 -9.54
N THR A 102 0.79 -10.43 -8.47
CA THR A 102 2.25 -10.51 -8.36
C THR A 102 2.75 -11.55 -7.36
N GLY A 103 1.91 -11.99 -6.42
CA GLY A 103 2.31 -12.79 -5.27
C GLY A 103 3.10 -12.03 -4.21
N HIS A 104 3.34 -10.73 -4.40
CA HIS A 104 4.13 -9.91 -3.47
C HIS A 104 3.24 -9.04 -2.59
N PRO A 105 3.61 -8.79 -1.32
CA PRO A 105 2.89 -7.84 -0.49
C PRO A 105 2.93 -6.43 -1.10
N PRO A 106 1.91 -5.59 -0.84
CA PRO A 106 1.90 -4.22 -1.33
C PRO A 106 3.07 -3.43 -0.73
N ASN A 107 3.64 -2.50 -1.50
CA ASN A 107 4.74 -1.67 -1.04
C ASN A 107 4.19 -0.44 -0.30
N PRO A 108 4.43 -0.31 1.02
CA PRO A 108 3.88 0.81 1.81
C PRO A 108 4.56 2.15 1.51
N TYR A 109 5.71 2.15 0.81
CA TYR A 109 6.51 3.34 0.52
C TYR A 109 6.40 3.83 -0.94
N GLY A 110 5.61 3.17 -1.78
CA GLY A 110 5.42 3.59 -3.17
C GLY A 110 4.76 2.51 -4.03
N PHE A 111 4.48 2.82 -5.29
CA PHE A 111 3.91 1.84 -6.21
C PHE A 111 5.01 0.92 -6.76
N ALA A 112 4.89 -0.39 -6.50
CA ALA A 112 5.66 -1.39 -7.21
C ALA A 112 4.92 -1.71 -8.52
N THR A 113 5.62 -1.67 -9.65
CA THR A 113 5.04 -2.00 -10.96
C THR A 113 4.73 -3.49 -11.03
N VAL A 114 3.50 -3.84 -11.43
CA VAL A 114 3.14 -5.26 -11.64
C VAL A 114 3.95 -5.88 -12.76
N ARG A 115 4.37 -5.07 -13.75
CA ARG A 115 5.10 -5.53 -14.94
C ARG A 115 6.49 -6.08 -14.65
N ARG A 116 7.06 -5.80 -13.48
CA ARG A 116 8.32 -6.41 -13.05
C ARG A 116 8.17 -7.93 -12.88
N ASP A 117 7.06 -8.36 -12.29
CA ASP A 117 6.78 -9.76 -12.01
C ASP A 117 5.84 -10.39 -13.07
N ARG A 118 5.06 -9.54 -13.74
CA ARG A 118 4.07 -9.89 -14.78
C ARG A 118 4.31 -9.09 -16.06
N PRO A 119 5.41 -9.35 -16.79
CA PRO A 119 5.73 -8.64 -18.02
C PRO A 119 4.71 -8.87 -19.15
N ASP A 120 3.84 -9.87 -18.98
CA ASP A 120 2.67 -10.15 -19.83
C ASP A 120 1.53 -9.14 -19.66
N LEU A 121 1.55 -8.32 -18.59
CA LEU A 121 0.54 -7.30 -18.35
C LEU A 121 0.96 -5.94 -18.94
N GLY A 122 -0.02 -5.24 -19.51
CA GLY A 122 0.20 -3.92 -20.12
C GLY A 122 0.38 -2.80 -19.09
N PRO A 123 0.91 -1.63 -19.51
CA PRO A 123 1.07 -0.47 -18.63
C PRO A 123 -0.26 0.10 -18.11
N GLY A 124 -1.40 -0.25 -18.73
CA GLY A 124 -2.73 0.10 -18.24
C GLY A 124 -3.00 -0.42 -16.83
N VAL A 125 -2.54 -1.64 -16.52
CA VAL A 125 -2.74 -2.26 -15.20
C VAL A 125 -1.98 -1.48 -14.12
N ASP A 126 -0.75 -1.04 -14.41
CA ASP A 126 0.00 -0.16 -13.51
C ASP A 126 -0.75 1.16 -13.26
N GLY A 127 -1.31 1.77 -14.31
CA GLY A 127 -2.05 3.03 -14.21
C GLY A 127 -3.30 2.93 -13.34
N VAL A 128 -4.09 1.87 -13.52
CA VAL A 128 -5.29 1.61 -12.72
C VAL A 128 -4.94 1.37 -11.25
N LEU A 129 -3.94 0.53 -10.98
CA LEU A 129 -3.52 0.28 -9.60
C LEU A 129 -2.91 1.53 -8.96
N LEU A 130 -2.13 2.33 -9.70
CA LEU A 130 -1.58 3.59 -9.23
C LEU A 130 -2.69 4.56 -8.79
N GLN A 131 -3.76 4.68 -9.57
CA GLN A 131 -4.91 5.51 -9.22
C GLN A 131 -5.64 4.96 -7.99
N ALA A 132 -5.92 3.65 -7.94
CA ALA A 132 -6.59 3.02 -6.80
C ALA A 132 -5.80 3.17 -5.49
N THR A 133 -4.48 3.10 -5.55
CA THR A 133 -3.58 3.21 -4.40
C THR A 133 -2.99 4.61 -4.22
N ALA A 134 -3.61 5.66 -4.79
CA ALA A 134 -3.15 7.03 -4.60
C ALA A 134 -3.18 7.42 -3.10
N ARG A 135 -2.16 8.15 -2.63
CA ARG A 135 -2.10 8.55 -1.22
C ARG A 135 -3.30 9.43 -0.83
N SER A 136 -3.65 10.40 -1.67
CA SER A 136 -4.84 11.24 -1.54
C SER A 136 -6.11 10.46 -1.91
N PRO A 137 -7.10 10.32 -1.02
CA PRO A 137 -8.36 9.63 -1.30
C PRO A 137 -9.13 10.20 -2.50
N GLU A 138 -9.08 11.52 -2.72
CA GLU A 138 -9.77 12.22 -3.80
C GLU A 138 -9.21 11.92 -5.20
N LEU A 139 -8.02 11.34 -5.31
CA LEU A 139 -7.41 10.94 -6.57
C LEU A 139 -7.75 9.50 -6.97
N ARG A 140 -8.46 8.75 -6.12
CA ARG A 140 -8.84 7.36 -6.33
C ARG A 140 -10.22 7.26 -7.02
N PHE A 141 -10.56 6.07 -7.52
CA PHE A 141 -11.87 5.79 -8.12
C PHE A 141 -13.02 6.03 -7.13
N ALA A 142 -14.13 6.62 -7.53
CA ALA A 142 -15.18 6.98 -6.57
C ALA A 142 -15.82 5.76 -5.90
N THR A 143 -15.79 4.60 -6.58
CA THR A 143 -16.35 3.33 -6.09
C THR A 143 -15.44 2.14 -6.42
N ALA A 144 -15.62 1.04 -5.68
CA ALA A 144 -14.94 -0.21 -5.98
C ALA A 144 -15.36 -0.78 -7.35
N THR A 145 -16.63 -0.57 -7.75
CA THR A 145 -17.12 -0.98 -9.06
C THR A 145 -16.42 -0.23 -10.20
N GLU A 146 -16.22 1.08 -10.09
CA GLU A 146 -15.46 1.87 -11.07
C GLU A 146 -14.01 1.36 -11.20
N PHE A 147 -13.37 1.08 -10.06
CA PHE A 147 -12.03 0.46 -10.06
C PHE A 147 -12.03 -0.89 -10.79
N ALA A 148 -13.00 -1.77 -10.49
CA ALA A 148 -13.08 -3.09 -11.10
C ALA A 148 -13.32 -3.04 -12.62
N THR A 149 -14.15 -2.11 -13.08
CA THR A 149 -14.37 -1.87 -14.52
C THR A 149 -13.08 -1.44 -15.20
N ALA A 150 -12.38 -0.42 -14.66
CA ALA A 150 -11.12 0.05 -15.22
C ALA A 150 -10.04 -1.05 -15.21
N LEU A 151 -10.00 -1.87 -14.17
CA LEU A 151 -9.10 -3.01 -14.08
C LEU A 151 -9.38 -4.05 -15.17
N SER A 152 -10.64 -4.42 -15.39
CA SER A 152 -11.03 -5.37 -16.43
C SER A 152 -10.58 -4.88 -17.81
N GLU A 153 -10.88 -3.63 -18.14
CA GLU A 153 -10.46 -3.01 -19.41
C GLU A 153 -8.93 -3.05 -19.58
N ALA A 154 -8.18 -2.76 -18.51
CA ALA A 154 -6.73 -2.79 -18.53
C ALA A 154 -6.14 -4.21 -18.67
N LEU A 155 -6.80 -5.22 -18.12
CA LEU A 155 -6.38 -6.63 -18.21
C LEU A 155 -6.68 -7.23 -19.60
N ASP A 156 -7.73 -6.76 -20.27
CA ASP A 156 -8.10 -7.20 -21.62
C ASP A 156 -7.26 -6.54 -22.73
N GLN A 157 -6.54 -5.47 -22.41
CA GLN A 157 -5.73 -4.74 -23.37
C GLN A 157 -4.45 -5.52 -23.73
N PRO A 158 -4.24 -5.90 -25.01
CA PRO A 158 -3.03 -6.60 -25.41
C PRO A 158 -1.79 -5.71 -25.22
N VAL A 159 -0.68 -6.32 -24.78
CA VAL A 159 0.62 -5.65 -24.71
C VAL A 159 1.10 -5.39 -26.14
N HIS A 160 0.75 -4.23 -26.68
CA HIS A 160 1.34 -3.78 -27.93
C HIS A 160 2.80 -3.42 -27.67
N ALA A 161 3.73 -4.25 -28.18
CA ALA A 161 5.11 -3.84 -28.28
C ALA A 161 5.15 -2.53 -29.06
N SER A 162 5.60 -1.46 -28.40
CA SER A 162 5.69 -0.15 -29.04
C SER A 162 6.57 -0.29 -30.28
N THR A 163 6.00 -0.07 -31.46
CA THR A 163 6.72 -0.07 -32.74
C THR A 163 7.44 1.24 -32.98
N ILE A 164 7.50 2.15 -32.01
CA ILE A 164 8.37 3.31 -32.08
C ILE A 164 9.79 2.75 -32.23
N PRO A 165 10.44 2.93 -33.40
CA PRO A 165 11.83 2.57 -33.51
C PRO A 165 12.55 3.46 -32.51
N VAL A 166 13.06 2.86 -31.44
CA VAL A 166 14.07 3.51 -30.62
C VAL A 166 15.24 3.71 -31.56
N ARG A 167 15.31 4.90 -32.16
CA ARG A 167 16.55 5.36 -32.77
C ARG A 167 17.53 5.36 -31.61
N SER A 168 18.45 4.39 -31.59
CA SER A 168 19.68 4.58 -30.82
C SER A 168 20.14 6.00 -31.13
N PRO A 169 20.31 6.87 -30.14
CA PRO A 169 20.92 8.15 -30.37
C PRO A 169 22.18 7.85 -31.19
N ALA A 170 22.33 8.48 -32.36
CA ALA A 170 23.61 8.47 -33.04
C ALA A 170 24.65 8.82 -31.98
N PRO A 171 25.80 8.11 -31.90
CA PRO A 171 26.80 8.38 -30.88
C PRO A 171 27.04 9.88 -30.88
N ALA A 172 26.57 10.55 -29.83
CA ALA A 172 26.86 11.96 -29.66
C ALA A 172 28.40 12.05 -29.65
N PRO A 173 29.01 13.07 -30.28
CA PRO A 173 30.42 13.33 -30.01
C PRO A 173 30.55 13.35 -28.49
N GLU A 174 31.42 12.48 -27.95
CA GLU A 174 31.65 12.40 -26.52
C GLU A 174 31.85 13.84 -26.02
N PRO A 175 31.07 14.31 -25.02
CA PRO A 175 31.37 15.59 -24.42
C PRO A 175 32.78 15.46 -23.88
N GLU A 176 33.73 16.12 -24.55
CA GLU A 176 35.09 16.23 -24.10
C GLU A 176 34.99 16.78 -22.69
N LEU A 177 35.23 15.90 -21.71
CA LEU A 177 35.20 16.25 -20.30
C LEU A 177 36.32 17.26 -20.11
N VAL A 178 35.98 18.54 -20.24
CA VAL A 178 36.83 19.63 -19.77
C VAL A 178 36.85 19.47 -18.26
N VAL A 179 37.83 18.73 -17.77
CA VAL A 179 38.12 18.65 -16.34
C VAL A 179 38.52 20.06 -15.92
N PRO A 180 37.70 20.79 -15.14
CA PRO A 180 38.15 22.07 -14.62
C PRO A 180 39.40 21.83 -13.77
N ALA A 181 40.44 22.64 -14.00
CA ALA A 181 41.66 22.61 -13.22
C ALA A 181 41.33 22.60 -11.70
N PRO A 182 42.04 21.80 -10.88
CA PRO A 182 41.65 21.59 -9.50
C PRO A 182 41.63 22.92 -8.75
N ALA A 183 40.44 23.39 -8.39
CA ALA A 183 40.27 24.46 -7.42
C ALA A 183 40.92 24.00 -6.12
N ALA A 184 41.85 24.80 -5.60
CA ALA A 184 42.55 24.52 -4.35
C ALA A 184 41.52 24.18 -3.26
N ARG A 185 41.63 22.97 -2.70
CA ARG A 185 40.80 22.52 -1.58
C ARG A 185 40.93 23.54 -0.44
N ALA A 186 39.85 24.26 -0.16
CA ALA A 186 39.73 24.95 1.12
C ALA A 186 39.76 23.90 2.23
N ALA A 187 40.66 24.08 3.20
CA ALA A 187 40.77 23.19 4.34
C ALA A 187 39.46 23.22 5.17
N PRO A 188 39.02 22.09 5.74
CA PRO A 188 37.86 22.07 6.62
C PRO A 188 38.15 22.87 7.90
N ASP A 189 37.25 23.80 8.25
CA ASP A 189 37.31 24.57 9.49
C ASP A 189 37.05 23.64 10.70
N PRO A 190 38.01 23.45 11.63
CA PRO A 190 37.92 22.45 12.69
C PRO A 190 37.03 22.85 13.88
N ARG A 191 36.15 23.86 13.75
CA ARG A 191 35.47 24.48 14.90
C ARG A 191 33.94 24.38 14.95
N ARG A 192 33.31 23.42 14.29
CA ARG A 192 31.89 23.11 14.60
C ARG A 192 31.78 21.98 15.62
N ARG A 193 32.08 22.31 16.88
CA ARG A 193 31.59 21.54 18.03
C ARG A 193 30.08 21.79 18.15
N PHE A 194 29.32 20.71 18.32
CA PHE A 194 27.88 20.77 18.56
C PHE A 194 27.66 21.25 20.00
N GLU A 195 27.51 22.57 20.18
CA GLU A 195 27.14 23.17 21.46
C GLU A 195 25.63 23.02 21.64
N LEU A 196 25.19 22.22 22.61
CA LEU A 196 23.78 22.18 23.02
C LEU A 196 23.45 23.54 23.66
N PRO A 197 22.37 24.24 23.26
CA PRO A 197 22.02 25.53 23.85
C PRO A 197 21.72 25.35 25.36
N GLU A 198 22.38 26.12 26.23
CA GLU A 198 22.24 26.08 27.71
C GLU A 198 20.77 26.12 28.20
N ALA A 199 19.86 26.66 27.39
CA ALA A 199 18.43 26.70 27.67
C ALA A 199 17.74 25.32 27.69
N ALA A 200 18.35 24.26 27.15
CA ALA A 200 17.76 22.92 27.10
C ALA A 200 17.90 22.16 28.43
N LEU A 201 18.88 22.49 29.26
CA LEU A 201 19.18 21.78 30.51
C LEU A 201 18.06 21.87 31.57
N PRO A 202 17.46 23.05 31.87
CA PRO A 202 16.40 23.14 32.86
C PRO A 202 15.11 22.43 32.41
N ILE A 203 14.84 22.38 31.11
CA ILE A 203 13.65 21.71 30.55
C ILE A 203 13.75 20.20 30.73
N VAL A 204 14.90 19.61 30.38
CA VAL A 204 15.13 18.17 30.55
C VAL A 204 15.09 17.79 32.03
N PHE A 205 15.68 18.61 32.91
CA PHE A 205 15.65 18.38 34.36
C PHE A 205 14.23 18.44 34.93
N LEU A 206 13.42 19.42 34.53
CA LEU A 206 12.01 19.52 34.94
C LEU A 206 11.21 18.29 34.48
N LEU A 207 11.43 17.83 33.24
CA LEU A 207 10.72 16.70 32.66
C LEU A 207 11.05 15.38 33.38
N LEU A 208 12.31 15.19 33.81
CA LEU A 208 12.71 14.06 34.64
C LEU A 208 12.09 14.09 36.04
N ILE A 209 11.98 15.25 36.68
CA ILE A 209 11.31 15.39 37.98
C ILE A 209 9.83 15.03 37.89
N VAL A 210 9.13 15.53 36.86
CA VAL A 210 7.71 15.23 36.65
C VAL A 210 7.49 13.73 36.44
N LEU A 211 8.34 13.08 35.64
CA LEU A 211 8.27 11.63 35.43
C LEU A 211 8.52 10.84 36.71
N ALA A 212 9.50 11.24 37.52
CA ALA A 212 9.79 10.59 38.81
C ALA A 212 8.63 10.75 39.80
N ALA A 213 8.03 11.94 39.90
CA ALA A 213 6.89 12.21 40.76
C ALA A 213 5.63 11.43 40.33
N ALA A 214 5.36 11.36 39.01
CA ALA A 214 4.24 10.59 38.48
C ALA A 214 4.41 9.07 38.73
N GLY A 215 5.63 8.55 38.56
CA GLY A 215 5.94 7.16 38.88
C GLY A 215 5.79 6.83 40.37
N PHE A 216 6.23 7.74 41.25
CA PHE A 216 6.10 7.57 42.70
C PHE A 216 4.63 7.62 43.16
N MET A 217 3.83 8.52 42.59
CA MET A 217 2.40 8.62 42.89
C MET A 217 1.62 7.38 42.43
N ALA A 218 1.96 6.83 41.27
CA ALA A 218 1.38 5.57 40.78
C ALA A 218 1.69 4.38 41.70
N LEU A 219 2.89 4.32 42.30
CA LEU A 219 3.26 3.28 43.26
C LEU A 219 2.48 3.38 44.59
N PHE A 220 2.12 4.59 45.04
CA PHE A 220 1.35 4.80 46.27
C PHE A 220 -0.15 4.53 46.11
N LEU A 221 -0.72 4.78 44.92
CA LEU A 221 -2.15 4.53 44.64
C LEU A 221 -2.48 3.05 44.37
N SER A 222 -1.50 2.23 43.99
CA SER A 222 -1.69 0.78 43.81
C SER A 222 -1.46 -0.06 45.08
N GLY A 223 -1.15 0.58 46.21
CA GLY A 223 -0.78 -0.10 47.46
C GLY A 223 -1.76 0.02 48.62
N SER A 224 -3.00 0.49 48.40
CA SER A 224 -4.00 0.66 49.47
C SER A 224 -5.34 0.01 49.17
#